data_AF-A0A4S2KWH7-F1
#
_entry.id   AF-A0A4S2KWH7-F1
#
_cell.length_a   1.000
_cell.length_b   1.000
_cell.length_c   1.000
_cell.angle_alpha   90.00
_cell.angle_beta   90.00
_cell.angle_gamma   90.00
#
_symmetry.space_group_name_H-M   'P 1'
#
loop_
_entity.id
_entity.type
_entity.pdbx_description
1 polymer ?
#
loop_
_entity_poly.entity_id
_entity_poly.type
_entity_poly.pdbx_seq_one_letter_code
_entity_poly.pdbx_strand_id
1 'polypeptide(L)'
;MRWITSKPVVYTSLAATTIGAALLTKDYMGGPKYEGKENLEDKVVIVTGANSGIGKAVTTELAKRKAKVIMACRDMEKCETERRSIVLDTKNKYVYCRKCDLASQESIRKFVTQFKKEYGKLHILINNAGVMRCPKSHTKDGIEMQLGVNYMGPFLLTNLLLDVLQASAPSRIVNLASVAYRAAEINVKDLNWENDYDAGGAYAQSKLAMMLFTRELANRLKGTDVTVNAVHPGIVDTNITRHMFVYTNFFTRFLLYPFAWPFIKAPLQAAQTVLHAALDPSLTNVSGCYLANSEIKELTEEAKDDDLAKWLWKVGEKIDRRFVIMVPQLWESADKSVKKEVLKPGVFTKKPTECSTCTVIVDKINVTGTSEADLREKYHSAILDGEPEKTVTVGEASSEIDENVERAICMMNVSERSLVTIVLSPKRSDESIVSNESTIVKFEITLTQCKRHKPVWEWSAEEKYEVALRYKERGAELFKDSRIVDAFHKFSRACKLLITLEPIADLELDKQLEYNINDLRLALYNNMAICQLKRKNFQHVVTLCTKVLDKDGINVKALYRRGVAYGSMGDNEKAITDLKAVLTLESSNHSAKEQFDVYNTRTIISPVQLM
;
A
#
# COMPACT_ATOMS: atom_id res chain seq x y z
N MET A 1 3.46 84.86 -23.74
CA MET A 1 2.58 83.76 -24.19
C MET A 1 3.17 82.45 -23.70
N ARG A 2 2.50 81.72 -22.80
CA ARG A 2 2.88 80.33 -22.49
C ARG A 2 2.24 79.43 -23.56
N TRP A 3 3.08 78.76 -24.34
CA TRP A 3 2.63 77.70 -25.24
C TRP A 3 2.13 76.54 -24.38
N ILE A 4 0.81 76.45 -24.21
CA ILE A 4 0.19 75.32 -23.50
C ILE A 4 0.11 74.17 -24.50
N THR A 5 0.86 73.11 -24.25
CA THR A 5 0.81 71.88 -25.05
C THR A 5 -0.63 71.37 -25.11
N SER A 6 -1.12 71.05 -26.30
CA SER A 6 -2.47 70.54 -26.53
C SER A 6 -2.74 69.31 -25.64
N LYS A 7 -3.83 69.33 -24.87
CA LYS A 7 -4.24 68.21 -23.99
C LYS A 7 -4.29 66.86 -24.75
N PRO A 8 -4.85 66.79 -25.99
CA PRO A 8 -4.75 65.59 -26.83
C PRO A 8 -3.31 65.08 -27.03
N VAL A 9 -2.34 65.95 -27.28
CA VAL A 9 -0.92 65.57 -27.49
C VAL A 9 -0.32 65.00 -26.20
N VAL A 10 -0.64 65.59 -25.05
CA VAL A 10 -0.20 65.08 -23.74
C VAL A 10 -0.79 63.69 -23.48
N TYR A 11 -2.08 63.49 -23.73
CA TYR A 11 -2.74 62.21 -23.52
C TYR A 11 -2.26 61.12 -24.49
N THR A 12 -2.06 61.44 -25.77
CA THR A 12 -1.52 60.46 -26.74
C THR A 12 -0.07 60.09 -26.42
N SER A 13 0.77 61.05 -26.03
CA SER A 13 2.14 60.79 -25.59
C SER A 13 2.18 59.91 -24.33
N LEU A 14 1.33 60.19 -23.35
CA LEU A 14 1.23 59.38 -22.13
C LEU A 14 0.77 57.95 -22.44
N ALA A 15 -0.25 57.80 -23.30
CA ALA A 15 -0.74 56.49 -23.72
C ALA A 15 0.34 55.69 -24.47
N ALA A 16 1.02 56.31 -25.45
CA ALA A 16 2.10 55.68 -26.20
C ALA A 16 3.26 55.25 -25.29
N THR A 17 3.65 56.10 -24.33
CA THR A 17 4.70 55.79 -23.35
C THR A 17 4.30 54.62 -22.45
N THR A 18 3.06 54.60 -21.99
CA THR A 18 2.53 53.52 -21.12
C THR A 18 2.49 52.19 -21.87
N ILE A 19 2.02 52.19 -23.12
CA ILE A 19 2.02 50.99 -23.97
C ILE A 19 3.44 50.53 -24.25
N GLY A 20 4.35 51.44 -24.59
CA GLY A 20 5.77 51.12 -24.82
C GLY A 20 6.43 50.49 -23.60
N ALA A 21 6.23 51.07 -22.41
CA ALA A 21 6.72 50.53 -21.14
C ALA A 21 6.13 49.14 -20.83
N ALA A 22 4.83 48.94 -21.10
CA ALA A 22 4.18 47.64 -20.93
C ALA A 22 4.76 46.57 -21.87
N LEU A 23 5.02 46.91 -23.14
CA LEU A 23 5.63 45.99 -24.11
C LEU A 23 7.08 45.65 -23.75
N LEU A 24 7.88 46.64 -23.36
CA LEU A 24 9.26 46.41 -22.90
C LEU A 24 9.30 45.55 -21.63
N THR A 25 8.37 45.80 -20.70
CA THR A 25 8.22 44.96 -19.50
C THR A 25 7.83 43.55 -19.88
N LYS A 26 6.89 43.38 -20.82
CA LYS A 26 6.46 42.06 -21.32
C LYS A 26 7.59 41.26 -21.95
N ASP A 27 8.47 41.93 -22.70
CA ASP A 27 9.63 41.34 -23.33
C ASP A 27 10.69 40.95 -22.29
N TYR A 28 11.05 41.88 -21.40
CA TYR A 28 11.97 41.65 -20.29
C TYR A 28 11.51 40.49 -19.39
N MET A 29 10.22 40.48 -19.01
CA MET A 29 9.62 39.41 -18.21
C MET A 29 9.58 38.07 -18.95
N GLY A 30 9.63 38.07 -20.29
CA GLY A 30 9.75 36.86 -21.10
C GLY A 30 11.00 36.04 -20.73
N GLY A 31 12.10 36.72 -20.42
CA GLY A 31 13.38 36.09 -20.12
C GLY A 31 14.09 35.56 -21.36
N PRO A 32 15.31 35.01 -21.21
CA PRO A 32 16.13 34.61 -22.33
C PRO A 32 15.53 33.43 -23.10
N LYS A 33 15.68 33.47 -24.42
CA LYS A 33 15.34 32.37 -25.30
C LYS A 33 16.47 31.35 -25.31
N TYR A 34 16.12 30.07 -25.23
CA TYR A 34 17.08 28.98 -25.42
C TYR A 34 17.37 28.81 -26.93
N GLU A 35 18.63 29.03 -27.32
CA GLU A 35 19.05 29.01 -28.73
C GLU A 35 19.74 27.69 -29.15
N GLY A 36 19.82 26.71 -28.25
CA GLY A 36 20.41 25.41 -28.52
C GLY A 36 19.76 24.69 -29.70
N LYS A 37 20.60 24.08 -30.55
CA LYS A 37 20.24 23.42 -31.81
C LYS A 37 20.48 21.91 -31.76
N GLU A 38 20.43 21.32 -30.56
CA GLU A 38 20.68 19.90 -30.37
C GLU A 38 19.68 19.05 -31.16
N ASN A 39 20.18 18.00 -31.83
CA ASN A 39 19.34 17.00 -32.46
C ASN A 39 19.03 15.88 -31.46
N LEU A 40 17.75 15.56 -31.28
CA LEU A 40 17.23 14.61 -30.29
C LEU A 40 16.64 13.34 -30.92
N GLU A 41 16.94 13.05 -32.20
CA GLU A 41 16.38 11.93 -32.98
C GLU A 41 16.39 10.57 -32.24
N ASP A 42 17.44 10.27 -31.47
CA ASP A 42 17.56 9.02 -30.69
C ASP A 42 17.18 9.17 -29.20
N LYS A 43 16.67 10.33 -28.79
CA LYS A 43 16.33 10.63 -27.40
C LYS A 43 14.85 10.40 -27.14
N VAL A 44 14.59 9.61 -26.10
CA VAL A 44 13.26 9.34 -25.54
C VAL A 44 13.01 10.26 -24.37
N VAL A 45 11.89 10.99 -24.40
CA VAL A 45 11.54 12.02 -23.42
C VAL A 45 10.14 11.78 -22.89
N ILE A 46 9.95 11.87 -21.57
CA ILE A 46 8.62 11.91 -20.94
C ILE A 46 8.33 13.34 -20.48
N VAL A 47 7.15 13.86 -20.82
CA VAL A 47 6.64 15.14 -20.32
C VAL A 47 5.29 14.91 -19.66
N THR A 48 5.20 15.16 -18.35
CA THR A 48 3.91 15.11 -17.63
C THR A 48 3.11 16.39 -17.86
N GLY A 49 1.78 16.28 -18.03
CA GLY A 49 0.93 17.45 -18.28
C GLY A 49 1.21 18.14 -19.62
N ALA A 50 1.58 17.35 -20.62
CA ALA A 50 2.03 17.81 -21.94
C ALA A 50 0.91 18.37 -22.84
N ASN A 51 -0.36 18.21 -22.47
CA ASN A 51 -1.50 18.61 -23.30
C ASN A 51 -1.98 20.06 -23.09
N SER A 52 -1.23 20.90 -22.36
CA SER A 52 -1.55 22.32 -22.22
C SER A 52 -0.37 23.15 -21.72
N GLY A 53 -0.48 24.47 -21.86
CA GLY A 53 0.44 25.43 -21.23
C GLY A 53 1.91 25.14 -21.53
N ILE A 54 2.74 25.19 -20.48
CA ILE A 54 4.20 25.02 -20.55
C ILE A 54 4.55 23.63 -21.11
N GLY A 55 3.89 22.57 -20.63
CA GLY A 55 4.14 21.19 -21.06
C GLY A 55 3.90 21.00 -22.56
N LYS A 56 2.86 21.63 -23.13
CA LYS A 56 2.63 21.64 -24.58
C LYS A 56 3.77 22.33 -25.32
N ALA A 57 4.15 23.54 -24.89
CA ALA A 57 5.23 24.29 -25.54
C ALA A 57 6.58 23.55 -25.50
N VAL A 58 6.92 22.94 -24.35
CA VAL A 58 8.11 22.10 -24.19
C VAL A 58 8.05 20.89 -25.12
N THR A 59 6.91 20.20 -25.18
CA THR A 59 6.70 19.04 -26.07
C THR A 59 6.88 19.43 -27.54
N THR A 60 6.31 20.55 -27.97
CA THR A 60 6.48 21.07 -29.34
C THR A 60 7.95 21.33 -29.65
N GLU A 61 8.69 21.99 -28.77
CA GLU A 61 10.10 22.33 -29.00
C GLU A 61 11.03 21.11 -29.00
N LEU A 62 10.74 20.10 -28.18
CA LEU A 62 11.44 18.81 -28.21
C LEU A 62 11.11 18.04 -29.50
N ALA A 63 9.85 18.04 -29.92
CA ALA A 63 9.42 17.37 -31.15
C ALA A 63 10.02 18.02 -32.41
N LYS A 64 10.15 19.37 -32.45
CA LYS A 64 10.90 20.09 -33.51
C LYS A 64 12.36 19.65 -33.62
N ARG A 65 12.96 19.26 -32.49
CA ARG A 65 14.31 18.70 -32.41
C ARG A 65 14.35 17.18 -32.65
N LYS A 66 13.29 16.62 -33.21
CA LYS A 66 13.12 15.18 -33.55
C LYS A 66 13.07 14.21 -32.37
N ALA A 67 12.91 14.69 -31.13
CA ALA A 67 12.79 13.80 -29.98
C ALA A 67 11.60 12.84 -30.11
N LYS A 68 11.74 11.63 -29.56
CA LYS A 68 10.60 10.75 -29.29
C LYS A 68 9.95 11.18 -27.98
N VAL A 69 8.76 11.78 -28.05
CA VAL A 69 8.12 12.38 -26.87
C VAL A 69 6.90 11.58 -26.43
N ILE A 70 6.90 11.17 -25.16
CA ILE A 70 5.78 10.54 -24.48
C ILE A 70 5.04 11.60 -23.66
N MET A 71 3.88 11.99 -24.15
CA MET A 71 2.95 12.91 -23.49
C MET A 71 2.18 12.15 -22.41
N ALA A 72 2.61 12.28 -21.16
CA ALA A 72 2.00 11.65 -20.00
C ALA A 72 0.89 12.54 -19.42
N CYS A 73 -0.37 12.21 -19.73
CA CYS A 73 -1.53 13.06 -19.42
C CYS A 73 -2.68 12.26 -18.79
N ARG A 74 -3.46 12.90 -17.90
CA ARG A 74 -4.66 12.28 -17.31
C ARG A 74 -5.83 12.17 -18.29
N ASP A 75 -6.00 13.20 -19.12
CA ASP A 75 -7.08 13.35 -20.09
C ASP A 75 -6.54 12.99 -21.47
N MET A 76 -6.91 11.79 -21.92
CA MET A 76 -6.40 11.21 -23.16
C MET A 76 -7.05 11.80 -24.42
N GLU A 77 -8.30 12.24 -24.33
CA GLU A 77 -8.99 12.85 -25.47
C GLU A 77 -8.36 14.20 -25.81
N LYS A 78 -8.15 15.04 -24.79
CA LYS A 78 -7.42 16.29 -24.95
C LYS A 78 -5.96 16.04 -25.35
N CYS A 79 -5.31 15.04 -24.77
CA CYS A 79 -3.94 14.69 -25.15
C CYS A 79 -3.83 14.36 -26.64
N GLU A 80 -4.69 13.49 -27.16
CA GLU A 80 -4.66 13.07 -28.57
C GLU A 80 -4.92 14.23 -29.53
N THR A 81 -5.84 15.14 -29.18
CA THR A 81 -6.09 16.36 -29.95
C THR A 81 -4.84 17.22 -30.08
N GLU A 82 -4.17 17.48 -28.95
CA GLU A 82 -2.96 18.29 -28.92
C GLU A 82 -1.77 17.59 -29.59
N ARG A 83 -1.67 16.27 -29.43
CA ARG A 83 -0.67 15.44 -30.09
C ARG A 83 -0.76 15.55 -31.61
N ARG A 84 -1.97 15.53 -32.18
CA ARG A 84 -2.17 15.71 -33.63
C ARG A 84 -1.65 17.08 -34.10
N SER A 85 -2.00 18.15 -33.40
CA SER A 85 -1.49 19.50 -33.70
C SER A 85 0.04 19.53 -33.67
N ILE A 86 0.66 18.98 -32.62
CA ILE A 86 2.13 18.96 -32.49
C ILE A 86 2.78 18.16 -33.63
N VAL A 87 2.25 16.98 -33.98
CA VAL A 87 2.79 16.15 -35.07
C VAL A 87 2.71 16.89 -36.41
N LEU A 88 1.61 17.59 -36.69
CA LEU A 88 1.45 18.38 -37.92
C LEU A 88 2.41 19.57 -37.95
N ASP A 89 2.50 20.33 -36.86
CA ASP A 89 3.34 21.53 -36.76
C ASP A 89 4.84 21.21 -36.86
N THR A 90 5.25 20.09 -36.26
CA THR A 90 6.67 19.71 -36.16
C THR A 90 7.11 18.71 -37.24
N LYS A 91 6.15 18.10 -37.95
CA LYS A 91 6.37 16.97 -38.87
C LYS A 91 7.05 15.76 -38.23
N ASN A 92 7.06 15.68 -36.89
CA ASN A 92 7.63 14.58 -36.15
C ASN A 92 6.53 13.60 -35.74
N LYS A 93 6.53 12.39 -36.32
CA LYS A 93 5.56 11.34 -36.03
C LYS A 93 5.75 10.64 -34.68
N TYR A 94 6.90 10.84 -34.02
CA TYR A 94 7.30 10.14 -32.79
C TYR A 94 6.80 10.85 -31.52
N VAL A 95 5.55 11.31 -31.54
CA VAL A 95 4.87 11.90 -30.38
C VAL A 95 3.70 11.01 -30.01
N TYR A 96 3.68 10.50 -28.78
CA TYR A 96 2.75 9.48 -28.30
C TYR A 96 2.04 9.92 -27.02
N CYS A 97 0.72 9.75 -26.92
CA CYS A 97 0.01 9.95 -25.66
C CYS A 97 -0.03 8.66 -24.84
N ARG A 98 0.14 8.80 -23.54
CA ARG A 98 -0.01 7.71 -22.56
C ARG A 98 -0.73 8.24 -21.32
N LYS A 99 -1.67 7.45 -20.82
CA LYS A 99 -2.46 7.84 -19.65
C LYS A 99 -1.58 7.82 -18.41
N CYS A 100 -1.48 8.96 -17.73
CA CYS A 100 -0.80 9.09 -16.45
C CYS A 100 -1.55 10.13 -15.61
N ASP A 101 -2.27 9.67 -14.60
CA ASP A 101 -2.90 10.52 -13.60
C ASP A 101 -2.03 10.57 -12.34
N LEU A 102 -1.38 11.71 -12.10
CA LEU A 102 -0.51 11.90 -10.93
C LEU A 102 -1.26 11.92 -9.61
N ALA A 103 -2.60 12.02 -9.62
CA ALA A 103 -3.45 11.87 -8.45
C ALA A 103 -3.81 10.40 -8.14
N SER A 104 -3.10 9.44 -8.74
CA SER A 104 -3.34 8.00 -8.57
C SER A 104 -2.03 7.20 -8.70
N GLN A 105 -1.54 6.64 -7.60
CA GLN A 105 -0.35 5.79 -7.60
C GLN A 105 -0.52 4.57 -8.53
N GLU A 106 -1.71 3.97 -8.54
CA GLU A 106 -2.03 2.87 -9.47
C GLU A 106 -1.86 3.30 -10.94
N SER A 107 -2.36 4.50 -11.31
CA SER A 107 -2.18 5.04 -12.66
C SER A 107 -0.71 5.26 -13.00
N ILE A 108 0.09 5.74 -12.05
CA ILE A 108 1.53 5.96 -12.23
C ILE A 108 2.24 4.63 -12.47
N ARG A 109 1.97 3.61 -11.64
CA ARG A 109 2.58 2.28 -11.81
C ARG A 109 2.20 1.65 -13.14
N LYS A 110 0.92 1.72 -13.54
CA LYS A 110 0.46 1.25 -14.85
C LYS A 110 1.16 1.95 -16.00
N PHE A 111 1.32 3.28 -15.91
CA PHE A 111 2.07 4.06 -16.89
C PHE A 111 3.52 3.58 -16.99
N VAL A 112 4.22 3.42 -15.86
CA VAL A 112 5.63 3.00 -15.85
C VAL A 112 5.79 1.58 -16.39
N THR A 113 4.97 0.63 -15.94
CA THR A 113 4.98 -0.75 -16.46
C THR A 113 4.80 -0.77 -17.97
N GLN A 114 3.84 -0.01 -18.49
CA GLN A 114 3.61 0.07 -19.94
C GLN A 114 4.78 0.74 -20.66
N PHE A 115 5.32 1.84 -20.11
CA PHE A 115 6.47 2.53 -20.68
C PHE A 115 7.69 1.61 -20.79
N LYS A 116 8.05 0.89 -19.71
CA LYS A 116 9.18 -0.03 -19.69
C LYS A 116 9.02 -1.21 -20.66
N LYS A 117 7.77 -1.64 -20.90
CA LYS A 117 7.46 -2.68 -21.89
C LYS A 117 7.67 -2.19 -23.32
N GLU A 118 7.37 -0.94 -23.60
CA GLU A 118 7.45 -0.35 -24.94
C GLU A 118 8.83 0.28 -25.25
N TYR A 119 9.53 0.76 -24.22
CA TYR A 119 10.76 1.53 -24.36
C TYR A 119 11.79 1.05 -23.33
N GLY A 120 12.96 0.64 -23.82
CA GLY A 120 14.10 0.28 -22.98
C GLY A 120 15.01 1.45 -22.59
N LYS A 121 14.69 2.70 -23.01
CA LYS A 121 15.52 3.89 -22.78
C LYS A 121 14.68 5.10 -22.40
N LEU A 122 15.20 5.93 -21.51
CA LEU A 122 14.63 7.22 -21.10
C LEU A 122 15.76 8.22 -20.83
N HIS A 123 15.84 9.27 -21.63
CA HIS A 123 16.95 10.22 -21.57
C HIS A 123 16.57 11.51 -20.85
N ILE A 124 15.30 11.93 -20.94
CA ILE A 124 14.83 13.16 -20.28
C ILE A 124 13.47 12.89 -19.63
N LEU A 125 13.33 13.22 -18.35
CA LEU A 125 12.06 13.22 -17.63
C LEU A 125 11.72 14.65 -17.20
N ILE A 126 10.58 15.16 -17.66
CA ILE A 126 10.09 16.50 -17.31
C ILE A 126 8.83 16.37 -16.45
N ASN A 127 9.00 16.57 -15.15
CA ASN A 127 7.93 16.64 -14.16
C ASN A 127 7.28 18.03 -14.19
N ASN A 128 6.45 18.27 -15.21
CA ASN A 128 5.78 19.55 -15.48
C ASN A 128 4.35 19.65 -14.94
N ALA A 129 3.62 18.54 -14.85
CA ALA A 129 2.22 18.58 -14.42
C ALA A 129 2.08 19.18 -13.02
N GLY A 130 1.02 19.97 -12.83
CA GLY A 130 0.69 20.52 -11.53
C GLY A 130 -0.69 21.16 -11.44
N VAL A 131 -1.14 21.36 -10.21
CA VAL A 131 -2.37 22.05 -9.81
C VAL A 131 -2.03 23.13 -8.80
N MET A 132 -2.81 24.20 -8.74
CA MET A 132 -2.54 25.36 -7.90
C MET A 132 -3.83 25.90 -7.30
N ARG A 133 -3.80 26.20 -5.99
CA ARG A 133 -4.88 26.79 -5.22
C ARG A 133 -6.24 26.13 -5.47
N CYS A 134 -6.26 24.81 -5.62
CA CYS A 134 -7.53 24.10 -5.74
C CYS A 134 -8.24 24.05 -4.37
N PRO A 135 -9.58 23.93 -4.35
CA PRO A 135 -10.30 23.62 -3.11
C PRO A 135 -9.77 22.35 -2.44
N LYS A 136 -9.89 22.28 -1.11
CA LYS A 136 -9.46 21.10 -0.33
C LYS A 136 -10.09 19.84 -0.93
N SER A 137 -9.22 18.92 -1.32
CA SER A 137 -9.60 17.63 -1.89
C SER A 137 -8.41 16.69 -1.79
N HIS A 138 -8.65 15.40 -2.02
CA HIS A 138 -7.64 14.37 -1.92
C HIS A 138 -7.49 13.62 -3.24
N THR A 139 -6.28 13.15 -3.51
CA THR A 139 -5.98 12.16 -4.55
C THR A 139 -6.71 10.85 -4.24
N LYS A 140 -6.73 9.91 -5.19
CA LYS A 140 -7.27 8.56 -4.94
C LYS A 140 -6.59 7.83 -3.78
N ASP A 141 -5.37 8.26 -3.47
CA ASP A 141 -4.52 7.71 -2.43
C ASP A 141 -4.67 8.42 -1.07
N GLY A 142 -5.65 9.32 -0.92
CA GLY A 142 -5.90 10.03 0.35
C GLY A 142 -4.89 11.14 0.69
N ILE A 143 -4.04 11.55 -0.27
CA ILE A 143 -3.09 12.65 -0.12
C ILE A 143 -3.76 13.95 -0.56
N GLU A 144 -3.49 15.06 0.12
CA GLU A 144 -3.91 16.40 -0.29
C GLU A 144 -3.60 16.64 -1.76
N MET A 145 -4.55 17.19 -2.51
CA MET A 145 -4.48 17.24 -3.98
C MET A 145 -3.23 17.94 -4.52
N GLN A 146 -2.80 19.08 -3.95
CA GLN A 146 -1.64 19.82 -4.44
C GLN A 146 -0.33 19.11 -4.09
N LEU A 147 -0.17 18.62 -2.86
CA LEU A 147 0.97 17.79 -2.46
C LEU A 147 1.04 16.48 -3.26
N GLY A 148 -0.10 15.84 -3.44
CA GLY A 148 -0.26 14.59 -4.17
C GLY A 148 0.16 14.72 -5.63
N VAL A 149 -0.43 15.68 -6.35
CA VAL A 149 -0.15 15.87 -7.78
C VAL A 149 1.18 16.54 -8.04
N ASN A 150 1.56 17.56 -7.25
CA ASN A 150 2.74 18.37 -7.54
C ASN A 150 4.03 17.75 -7.00
N TYR A 151 3.96 16.87 -5.98
CA TYR A 151 5.15 16.29 -5.34
C TYR A 151 5.11 14.76 -5.30
N MET A 152 4.12 14.15 -4.64
CA MET A 152 4.13 12.68 -4.40
C MET A 152 4.02 11.88 -5.71
N GLY A 153 3.22 12.35 -6.67
CA GLY A 153 3.12 11.75 -8.00
C GLY A 153 4.46 11.75 -8.75
N PRO A 154 5.10 12.91 -8.94
CA PRO A 154 6.45 13.00 -9.50
C PRO A 154 7.52 12.22 -8.72
N PHE A 155 7.45 12.21 -7.37
CA PHE A 155 8.35 11.42 -6.53
C PHE A 155 8.26 9.93 -6.91
N LEU A 156 7.04 9.37 -6.94
CA LEU A 156 6.80 7.97 -7.29
C LEU A 156 7.21 7.69 -8.73
N LEU A 157 6.75 8.50 -9.67
CA LEU A 157 7.04 8.35 -11.11
C LEU A 157 8.55 8.32 -11.37
N THR A 158 9.28 9.26 -10.76
CA THR A 158 10.72 9.38 -10.94
C THR A 158 11.44 8.16 -10.36
N ASN A 159 11.14 7.78 -9.12
CA ASN A 159 11.76 6.62 -8.47
C ASN A 159 11.53 5.31 -9.24
N LEU A 160 10.32 5.10 -9.78
CA LEU A 160 10.02 3.91 -10.59
C LEU A 160 10.71 3.89 -11.96
N LEU A 161 11.22 5.03 -12.45
CA LEU A 161 11.91 5.16 -13.72
C LEU A 161 13.44 5.29 -13.57
N LEU A 162 13.96 5.32 -12.33
CA LEU A 162 15.39 5.57 -12.06
C LEU A 162 16.30 4.54 -12.71
N ASP A 163 15.94 3.26 -12.67
CA ASP A 163 16.69 2.18 -13.31
C ASP A 163 16.87 2.42 -14.82
N VAL A 164 15.82 2.85 -15.52
CA VAL A 164 15.87 3.12 -16.96
C VAL A 164 16.60 4.43 -17.26
N LEU A 165 16.45 5.45 -16.41
CA LEU A 165 17.20 6.71 -16.51
C LEU A 165 18.71 6.48 -16.36
N GLN A 166 19.11 5.68 -15.37
CA GLN A 166 20.51 5.31 -15.13
C GLN A 166 21.07 4.45 -16.27
N ALA A 167 20.31 3.46 -16.75
CA ALA A 167 20.71 2.65 -17.90
C ALA A 167 20.83 3.47 -19.21
N SER A 168 20.20 4.66 -19.27
CA SER A 168 20.22 5.57 -20.42
C SER A 168 21.16 6.75 -20.22
N ALA A 169 22.00 6.74 -19.18
CA ALA A 169 22.90 7.83 -18.88
C ALA A 169 23.83 8.16 -20.08
N PRO A 170 24.14 9.44 -20.33
CA PRO A 170 23.71 10.61 -19.57
C PRO A 170 22.23 10.93 -19.77
N SER A 171 21.51 11.14 -18.66
CA SER A 171 20.07 11.43 -18.65
C SER A 171 19.75 12.56 -17.67
N ARG A 172 18.61 13.24 -17.87
CA ARG A 172 18.26 14.47 -17.15
C ARG A 172 16.83 14.45 -16.63
N ILE A 173 16.65 14.88 -15.39
CA ILE A 173 15.36 15.04 -14.74
C ILE A 173 15.13 16.54 -14.48
N VAL A 174 14.00 17.07 -14.94
CA VAL A 174 13.63 18.48 -14.75
C VAL A 174 12.32 18.56 -13.98
N ASN A 175 12.37 19.19 -12.81
CA ASN A 175 11.25 19.32 -11.89
C ASN A 175 10.70 20.76 -11.92
N LEU A 176 9.41 20.95 -12.24
CA LEU A 176 8.82 22.29 -12.23
C LEU A 176 8.46 22.74 -10.80
N ALA A 177 9.20 23.72 -10.33
CA ALA A 177 9.01 24.42 -9.06
C ALA A 177 8.25 25.75 -9.25
N SER A 178 8.22 26.58 -8.21
CA SER A 178 7.60 27.91 -8.22
C SER A 178 8.28 28.82 -7.20
N VAL A 179 8.38 30.12 -7.47
CA VAL A 179 8.80 31.12 -6.47
C VAL A 179 8.00 31.05 -5.16
N ALA A 180 6.78 30.50 -5.20
CA ALA A 180 5.94 30.26 -4.03
C ALA A 180 6.62 29.40 -2.94
N TYR A 181 7.62 28.57 -3.28
CA TYR A 181 8.34 27.78 -2.27
C TYR A 181 8.99 28.65 -1.20
N ARG A 182 9.38 29.89 -1.54
CA ARG A 182 10.09 30.81 -0.65
C ARG A 182 9.27 31.28 0.54
N ALA A 183 7.94 31.19 0.46
CA ALA A 183 7.02 31.58 1.51
C ALA A 183 6.41 30.35 2.23
N ALA A 184 6.98 29.17 2.02
CA ALA A 184 6.47 27.91 2.53
C ALA A 184 7.33 27.38 3.67
N GLU A 185 6.70 26.61 4.54
CA GLU A 185 7.34 25.68 5.45
C GLU A 185 6.73 24.29 5.23
N ILE A 186 7.49 23.24 5.55
CA ILE A 186 6.94 21.87 5.56
C ILE A 186 6.25 21.65 6.90
N ASN A 187 4.92 21.50 6.89
CA ASN A 187 4.20 21.13 8.09
C ASN A 187 4.39 19.64 8.39
N VAL A 188 5.39 19.32 9.22
CA VAL A 188 5.74 17.95 9.62
C VAL A 188 4.59 17.26 10.38
N LYS A 189 3.75 18.02 11.09
CA LYS A 189 2.64 17.49 11.89
C LYS A 189 1.37 17.24 11.07
N ASP A 190 1.13 18.07 10.07
CA ASP A 190 -0.04 18.00 9.20
C ASP A 190 0.34 18.26 7.74
N LEU A 191 1.12 17.33 7.18
CA LEU A 191 1.61 17.44 5.82
C LEU A 191 0.45 17.47 4.80
N ASN A 192 -0.67 16.85 5.16
CA ASN A 192 -1.87 16.72 4.32
C ASN A 192 -2.84 17.89 4.43
N TRP A 193 -2.52 18.93 5.22
CA TRP A 193 -3.40 20.07 5.48
C TRP A 193 -4.83 19.63 5.88
N GLU A 194 -4.92 18.70 6.83
CA GLU A 194 -6.21 18.24 7.32
C GLU A 194 -6.96 19.31 8.10
N ASN A 195 -6.24 20.19 8.79
CA ASN A 195 -6.79 21.28 9.56
C ASN A 195 -6.54 22.63 8.88
N ASP A 196 -7.51 23.55 8.95
CA ASP A 196 -7.37 24.95 8.50
C ASP A 196 -6.74 25.12 7.10
N TYR A 197 -7.31 24.43 6.11
CA TYR A 197 -6.75 24.38 4.75
C TYR A 197 -6.58 25.77 4.11
N ASP A 198 -5.33 26.18 3.92
CA ASP A 198 -4.97 27.30 3.06
C ASP A 198 -4.50 26.80 1.69
N ALA A 199 -5.29 27.08 0.65
CA ALA A 199 -4.98 26.67 -0.72
C ALA A 199 -3.66 27.29 -1.23
N GLY A 200 -3.28 28.48 -0.75
CA GLY A 200 -2.01 29.12 -1.07
C GLY A 200 -0.82 28.41 -0.40
N GLY A 201 -0.93 28.17 0.91
CA GLY A 201 0.04 27.45 1.73
C GLY A 201 0.26 26.01 1.27
N ALA A 202 -0.80 25.26 0.97
CA ALA A 202 -0.70 23.91 0.42
C ALA A 202 0.06 23.87 -0.92
N TYR A 203 -0.20 24.85 -1.81
CA TYR A 203 0.57 24.99 -3.05
C TYR A 203 2.04 25.27 -2.78
N ALA A 204 2.32 26.25 -1.93
CA ALA A 204 3.66 26.69 -1.57
C ALA A 204 4.46 25.53 -0.95
N GLN A 205 3.87 24.80 0.00
CA GLN A 205 4.41 23.59 0.61
C GLN A 205 4.74 22.51 -0.44
N SER A 206 3.83 22.26 -1.40
CA SER A 206 4.08 21.28 -2.47
C SER A 206 5.27 21.66 -3.35
N LYS A 207 5.54 22.95 -3.52
CA LYS A 207 6.67 23.45 -4.30
C LYS A 207 7.98 23.47 -3.53
N LEU A 208 7.95 23.71 -2.21
CA LEU A 208 9.10 23.49 -1.33
C LEU A 208 9.47 22.00 -1.25
N ALA A 209 8.48 21.11 -1.14
CA ALA A 209 8.67 19.68 -1.20
C ALA A 209 9.40 19.23 -2.48
N MET A 210 9.05 19.81 -3.62
CA MET A 210 9.75 19.57 -4.89
C MET A 210 11.21 20.05 -4.88
N MET A 211 11.51 21.17 -4.23
CA MET A 211 12.88 21.68 -4.07
C MET A 211 13.74 20.72 -3.25
N LEU A 212 13.24 20.33 -2.09
CA LEU A 212 13.91 19.37 -1.19
C LEU A 212 14.13 18.02 -1.88
N PHE A 213 13.13 17.52 -2.59
CA PHE A 213 13.24 16.30 -3.38
C PHE A 213 14.30 16.38 -4.47
N THR A 214 14.36 17.50 -5.20
CA THR A 214 15.37 17.71 -6.25
C THR A 214 16.78 17.61 -5.68
N ARG A 215 17.03 18.25 -4.53
CA ARG A 215 18.34 18.19 -3.85
C ARG A 215 18.68 16.79 -3.35
N GLU A 216 17.75 16.15 -2.64
CA GLU A 216 17.99 14.81 -2.09
C GLU A 216 18.18 13.78 -3.20
N LEU A 217 17.40 13.87 -4.28
CA LEU A 217 17.57 13.01 -5.46
C LEU A 217 18.94 13.25 -6.12
N ALA A 218 19.37 14.51 -6.25
CA ALA A 218 20.70 14.83 -6.78
C ALA A 218 21.82 14.21 -5.93
N ASN A 219 21.69 14.27 -4.60
CA ASN A 219 22.63 13.64 -3.68
C ASN A 219 22.69 12.12 -3.87
N ARG A 220 21.54 11.47 -4.08
CA ARG A 220 21.43 10.02 -4.29
C ARG A 220 21.94 9.56 -5.67
N LEU A 221 21.92 10.42 -6.67
CA LEU A 221 22.34 10.12 -8.04
C LEU A 221 23.82 10.49 -8.32
N LYS A 222 24.58 10.91 -7.32
CA LYS A 222 26.03 11.15 -7.45
C LYS A 222 26.72 9.90 -8.01
N GLY A 223 27.51 10.07 -9.08
CA GLY A 223 28.24 8.99 -9.74
C GLY A 223 27.43 8.15 -10.74
N THR A 224 26.20 8.56 -11.08
CA THR A 224 25.34 7.82 -12.02
C THR A 224 25.15 8.48 -13.39
N ASP A 225 25.78 9.65 -13.62
CA ASP A 225 25.60 10.50 -14.81
C ASP A 225 24.13 10.88 -15.11
N VAL A 226 23.27 10.80 -14.09
CA VAL A 226 21.90 11.32 -14.12
C VAL A 226 21.85 12.63 -13.34
N THR A 227 21.46 13.72 -14.00
CA THR A 227 21.27 15.01 -13.32
C THR A 227 19.81 15.30 -13.03
N VAL A 228 19.54 16.03 -11.95
CA VAL A 228 18.20 16.48 -11.61
C VAL A 228 18.23 17.94 -11.17
N ASN A 229 17.41 18.78 -11.80
CA ASN A 229 17.35 20.21 -11.49
C ASN A 229 15.90 20.70 -11.41
N ALA A 230 15.67 21.70 -10.56
CA ALA A 230 14.38 22.36 -10.41
C ALA A 230 14.32 23.64 -11.25
N VAL A 231 13.17 23.91 -11.86
CA VAL A 231 12.97 25.08 -12.73
C VAL A 231 11.77 25.89 -12.25
N HIS A 232 11.94 27.20 -12.13
CA HIS A 232 10.84 28.14 -12.02
C HIS A 232 10.52 28.79 -13.38
N PRO A 233 9.29 28.58 -13.90
CA PRO A 233 8.90 29.08 -15.21
C PRO A 233 8.45 30.56 -15.23
N GLY A 234 8.44 31.25 -14.09
CA GLY A 234 7.79 32.56 -13.95
C GLY A 234 6.28 32.47 -13.70
N ILE A 235 5.60 33.61 -13.76
CA ILE A 235 4.13 33.70 -13.78
C ILE A 235 3.70 33.49 -15.23
N VAL A 236 2.88 32.49 -15.52
CA VAL A 236 2.59 32.06 -16.90
C VAL A 236 1.09 32.02 -17.15
N ASP A 237 0.68 32.52 -18.32
CA ASP A 237 -0.73 32.45 -18.75
C ASP A 237 -1.08 31.02 -19.14
N THR A 238 -1.56 30.24 -18.18
CA THR A 238 -1.96 28.85 -18.37
C THR A 238 -3.20 28.55 -17.55
N ASN A 239 -3.87 27.44 -17.86
CA ASN A 239 -5.04 26.98 -17.11
C ASN A 239 -4.75 26.67 -15.62
N ILE A 240 -3.50 26.76 -15.15
CA ILE A 240 -3.17 26.58 -13.73
C ILE A 240 -3.75 27.70 -12.85
N THR A 241 -3.96 28.90 -13.41
CA THR A 241 -4.49 30.07 -12.70
C THR A 241 -6.01 30.11 -12.59
N ARG A 242 -6.72 29.09 -13.11
CA ARG A 242 -8.20 29.04 -13.17
C ARG A 242 -8.92 29.16 -11.82
N HIS A 243 -8.23 28.90 -10.71
CA HIS A 243 -8.76 29.02 -9.34
C HIS A 243 -8.28 30.29 -8.61
N MET A 244 -7.53 31.18 -9.27
CA MET A 244 -7.12 32.46 -8.71
C MET A 244 -8.25 33.48 -8.75
N PHE A 245 -8.42 34.27 -7.69
CA PHE A 245 -9.43 35.32 -7.57
C PHE A 245 -9.50 36.27 -8.77
N VAL A 246 -8.35 36.59 -9.38
CA VAL A 246 -8.25 37.47 -10.57
C VAL A 246 -9.03 36.91 -11.77
N TYR A 247 -9.13 35.58 -11.90
CA TYR A 247 -9.73 34.88 -13.05
C TYR A 247 -11.11 34.28 -12.77
N THR A 248 -11.57 34.25 -11.52
CA THR A 248 -12.88 33.71 -11.15
C THR A 248 -14.03 34.70 -11.32
N ASN A 249 -13.76 36.02 -11.32
CA ASN A 249 -14.76 37.08 -11.50
C ASN A 249 -14.58 37.83 -12.84
N PHE A 250 -15.68 38.03 -13.58
CA PHE A 250 -15.67 38.73 -14.87
C PHE A 250 -15.13 40.17 -14.75
N PHE A 251 -15.55 40.90 -13.70
CA PHE A 251 -15.09 42.25 -13.42
C PHE A 251 -13.60 42.34 -13.11
N THR A 252 -13.07 41.45 -12.25
CA THR A 252 -11.63 41.44 -11.90
C THR A 252 -10.77 41.06 -13.10
N ARG A 253 -11.26 40.17 -13.97
CA ARG A 253 -10.56 39.80 -15.19
C ARG A 253 -10.45 40.96 -16.18
N PHE A 254 -11.53 41.72 -16.39
CA PHE A 254 -11.50 42.83 -17.35
C PHE A 254 -10.70 44.04 -16.84
N LEU A 255 -10.80 44.34 -15.54
CA LEU A 255 -10.09 45.48 -14.93
C LEU A 255 -8.61 45.21 -14.63
N LEU A 256 -8.24 44.05 -14.10
CA LEU A 256 -6.88 43.79 -13.60
C LEU A 256 -5.96 43.11 -14.61
N TYR A 257 -6.50 42.35 -15.57
CA TYR A 257 -5.67 41.62 -16.53
C TYR A 257 -4.81 42.54 -17.41
N PRO A 258 -5.28 43.69 -17.94
CA PRO A 258 -4.42 44.59 -18.71
C PRO A 258 -3.21 45.11 -17.92
N PHE A 259 -3.34 45.31 -16.61
CA PHE A 259 -2.24 45.73 -15.74
C PHE A 259 -1.32 44.58 -15.34
N ALA A 260 -1.84 43.36 -15.22
CA ALA A 260 -1.06 42.17 -14.89
C ALA A 260 -0.34 41.58 -16.12
N TRP A 261 -0.90 41.75 -17.33
CA TRP A 261 -0.42 41.16 -18.58
C TRP A 261 1.07 41.38 -18.88
N PRO A 262 1.65 42.58 -18.66
CA PRO A 262 3.09 42.80 -18.84
C PRO A 262 3.97 41.87 -17.99
N PHE A 263 3.46 41.39 -16.85
CA PHE A 263 4.20 40.55 -15.91
C PHE A 263 3.94 39.04 -16.10
N ILE A 264 3.08 38.67 -17.06
CA ILE A 264 2.70 37.29 -17.33
C ILE A 264 3.46 36.79 -18.57
N LYS A 265 4.16 35.66 -18.45
CA LYS A 265 4.86 35.00 -19.55
C LYS A 265 3.90 34.21 -20.43
N ALA A 266 4.18 34.19 -21.73
CA ALA A 266 3.58 33.21 -22.62
C ALA A 266 4.14 31.81 -22.32
N PRO A 267 3.38 30.72 -22.56
CA PRO A 267 3.85 29.36 -22.32
C PRO A 267 5.20 29.02 -22.99
N LEU A 268 5.43 29.54 -24.19
CA LEU A 268 6.71 29.34 -24.90
C LEU A 268 7.88 30.05 -24.22
N GLN A 269 7.67 31.26 -23.67
CA GLN A 269 8.70 31.99 -22.91
C GLN A 269 9.06 31.23 -21.62
N ALA A 270 8.05 30.71 -20.92
CA ALA A 270 8.22 29.89 -19.74
C ALA A 270 8.92 28.54 -20.02
N ALA A 271 8.69 27.95 -21.20
CA ALA A 271 9.35 26.72 -21.62
C ALA A 271 10.87 26.87 -21.80
N GLN A 272 11.39 28.09 -22.02
CA GLN A 272 12.81 28.30 -22.35
C GLN A 272 13.74 27.83 -21.23
N THR A 273 13.42 28.13 -19.96
CA THR A 273 14.24 27.67 -18.83
C THR A 273 14.14 26.16 -18.63
N VAL A 274 12.99 25.54 -18.96
CA VAL A 274 12.81 24.08 -18.93
C VAL A 274 13.68 23.42 -20.01
N LEU A 275 13.68 23.98 -21.23
CA LEU A 275 14.51 23.52 -22.34
C LEU A 275 16.00 23.69 -22.03
N HIS A 276 16.40 24.83 -21.47
CA HIS A 276 17.78 25.05 -21.02
C HIS A 276 18.21 23.99 -20.01
N ALA A 277 17.43 23.73 -18.95
CA ALA A 277 17.72 22.68 -17.98
C ALA A 277 17.80 21.28 -18.61
N ALA A 278 16.90 20.98 -19.56
CA ALA A 278 16.80 19.69 -20.20
C ALA A 278 17.87 19.43 -21.28
N LEU A 279 18.41 20.47 -21.93
CA LEU A 279 19.18 20.33 -23.17
C LEU A 279 20.57 20.96 -23.11
N ASP A 280 20.78 22.02 -22.31
CA ASP A 280 22.01 22.81 -22.40
C ASP A 280 23.24 21.99 -21.96
N PRO A 281 24.28 21.84 -22.80
CA PRO A 281 25.47 21.06 -22.46
C PRO A 281 26.21 21.55 -21.21
N SER A 282 26.14 22.85 -20.88
CA SER A 282 26.78 23.42 -19.68
C SER A 282 26.24 22.83 -18.38
N LEU A 283 25.02 22.26 -18.41
CA LEU A 283 24.37 21.64 -17.26
C LEU A 283 24.57 20.12 -17.17
N THR A 284 25.44 19.53 -18.00
CA THR A 284 25.65 18.06 -18.04
C THR A 284 26.09 17.48 -16.70
N ASN A 285 26.90 18.21 -15.93
CA ASN A 285 27.39 17.79 -14.61
C ASN A 285 26.80 18.65 -13.47
N VAL A 286 25.75 19.41 -13.76
CA VAL A 286 25.10 20.30 -12.79
C VAL A 286 23.81 19.63 -12.31
N SER A 287 23.72 19.37 -11.00
CA SER A 287 22.61 18.66 -10.37
C SER A 287 22.27 19.26 -9.01
N GLY A 288 21.00 19.19 -8.61
CA GLY A 288 20.49 19.72 -7.36
C GLY A 288 20.25 21.24 -7.37
N CYS A 289 20.33 21.89 -8.54
CA CYS A 289 20.21 23.33 -8.67
C CYS A 289 18.77 23.79 -8.91
N TYR A 290 18.54 25.08 -8.65
CA TYR A 290 17.31 25.78 -8.95
C TYR A 290 17.57 26.83 -10.03
N LEU A 291 16.83 26.74 -11.14
CA LEU A 291 16.96 27.65 -12.26
C LEU A 291 15.74 28.56 -12.39
N ALA A 292 15.99 29.84 -12.60
CA ALA A 292 14.97 30.82 -12.99
C ALA A 292 15.56 31.74 -14.06
N ASN A 293 14.82 31.97 -15.15
CA ASN A 293 15.30 32.72 -16.32
C ASN A 293 16.63 32.16 -16.87
N SER A 294 16.75 30.83 -16.92
CA SER A 294 17.94 30.10 -17.40
C SER A 294 19.23 30.33 -16.60
N GLU A 295 19.14 30.93 -15.42
CA GLU A 295 20.27 31.11 -14.50
C GLU A 295 20.06 30.29 -13.23
N ILE A 296 21.16 29.78 -12.66
CA ILE A 296 21.16 29.15 -11.34
C ILE A 296 20.94 30.23 -10.29
N LYS A 297 19.95 30.04 -9.42
CA LYS A 297 19.60 30.95 -8.34
C LYS A 297 19.81 30.30 -6.98
N GLU A 298 20.12 31.12 -5.98
CA GLU A 298 20.20 30.66 -4.60
C GLU A 298 18.83 30.24 -4.05
N LEU A 299 18.91 29.24 -3.18
CA LEU A 299 17.79 28.69 -2.42
C LEU A 299 17.66 29.40 -1.07
N THR A 300 16.47 29.37 -0.49
CA THR A 300 16.27 29.72 0.92
C THR A 300 16.87 28.64 1.83
N GLU A 301 17.08 28.96 3.11
CA GLU A 301 17.67 28.03 4.06
C GLU A 301 16.79 26.81 4.30
N GLU A 302 15.46 26.98 4.34
CA GLU A 302 14.50 25.88 4.46
C GLU A 302 14.61 24.91 3.27
N ALA A 303 14.84 25.43 2.07
CA ALA A 303 15.04 24.62 0.88
C ALA A 303 16.43 23.97 0.81
N LYS A 304 17.38 24.37 1.68
CA LYS A 304 18.72 23.78 1.83
C LYS A 304 18.81 22.78 2.98
N ASP A 305 17.75 22.60 3.77
CA ASP A 305 17.72 21.69 4.91
C ASP A 305 17.75 20.22 4.43
N ASP A 306 18.94 19.61 4.52
CA ASP A 306 19.16 18.24 4.08
C ASP A 306 18.49 17.20 5.01
N ASP A 307 18.26 17.52 6.28
CA ASP A 307 17.59 16.61 7.22
C ASP A 307 16.08 16.58 6.98
N LEU A 308 15.49 17.75 6.70
CA LEU A 308 14.12 17.86 6.23
C LEU A 308 13.94 17.16 4.88
N ALA A 309 14.90 17.29 3.96
CA ALA A 309 14.88 16.60 2.68
C ALA A 309 14.90 15.07 2.84
N LYS A 310 15.79 14.53 3.69
CA LYS A 310 15.83 13.09 4.02
C LYS A 310 14.55 12.62 4.71
N TRP A 311 14.00 13.43 5.61
CA TRP A 311 12.73 13.12 6.28
C TRP A 311 11.61 13.00 5.25
N LEU A 312 11.47 14.00 4.37
CA LEU A 312 10.44 14.04 3.35
C LEU A 312 10.60 12.91 2.32
N TRP A 313 11.85 12.52 2.01
CA TRP A 313 12.13 11.34 1.20
C TRP A 313 11.62 10.06 1.86
N LYS A 314 11.91 9.86 3.15
CA LYS A 314 11.40 8.69 3.90
C LYS A 314 9.87 8.68 3.97
N VAL A 315 9.24 9.84 4.06
CA VAL A 315 7.78 9.96 3.97
C VAL A 315 7.30 9.50 2.60
N GLY A 316 7.93 9.97 1.51
CA GLY A 316 7.64 9.52 0.14
C GLY A 316 7.81 8.01 -0.04
N GLU A 317 8.91 7.42 0.45
CA GLU A 317 9.15 5.96 0.39
C GLU A 317 8.12 5.15 1.17
N LYS A 318 7.70 5.64 2.34
CA LYS A 318 6.63 4.99 3.11
C LYS A 318 5.31 5.03 2.35
N ILE A 319 4.97 6.17 1.78
CA ILE A 319 3.76 6.37 0.97
C ILE A 319 3.79 5.50 -0.31
N ASP A 320 4.96 5.32 -0.92
CA ASP A 320 5.20 4.44 -2.09
C ASP A 320 5.13 2.95 -1.75
N ARG A 321 5.79 2.48 -0.68
CA ARG A 321 5.98 1.05 -0.37
C ARG A 321 4.78 0.36 0.33
N ARG A 322 3.53 0.72 0.00
CA ARG A 322 2.24 0.24 0.57
C ARG A 322 1.59 1.15 1.64
N PHE A 323 1.45 2.45 1.38
CA PHE A 323 0.54 3.31 2.17
C PHE A 323 -0.53 4.00 1.34
N VAL A 324 -1.45 3.18 0.83
CA VAL A 324 -2.89 3.43 0.96
C VAL A 324 -3.51 2.15 1.50
N ILE A 325 -3.16 1.81 2.73
CA ILE A 325 -4.20 1.34 3.62
C ILE A 325 -4.60 2.62 4.32
N MET A 326 -5.64 3.31 3.79
CA MET A 326 -6.59 3.98 4.69
C MET A 326 -6.69 3.03 5.87
N VAL A 327 -6.39 3.43 7.11
CA VAL A 327 -6.81 2.59 8.24
C VAL A 327 -8.28 2.37 7.96
N PRO A 328 -8.72 1.16 7.56
CA PRO A 328 -10.08 1.00 7.17
C PRO A 328 -10.81 1.38 8.44
N GLN A 329 -11.64 2.43 8.37
CA GLN A 329 -12.54 2.76 9.47
C GLN A 329 -13.31 1.49 9.88
N LEU A 330 -13.41 0.53 8.95
CA LEU A 330 -13.92 -0.80 9.10
C LEU A 330 -12.98 -1.88 8.51
N TRP A 331 -12.51 -2.81 9.34
CA TRP A 331 -11.94 -4.09 8.90
C TRP A 331 -12.89 -5.24 9.23
N GLU A 332 -12.99 -6.23 8.35
CA GLU A 332 -13.78 -7.46 8.58
C GLU A 332 -12.92 -8.68 8.22
N SER A 333 -13.02 -9.73 9.03
CA SER A 333 -12.34 -11.01 8.76
C SER A 333 -12.98 -11.71 7.55
N ALA A 334 -12.20 -12.50 6.81
CA ALA A 334 -12.68 -13.17 5.60
C ALA A 334 -13.86 -14.13 5.85
N ASP A 335 -13.94 -14.70 7.04
CA ASP A 335 -15.03 -15.58 7.51
C ASP A 335 -16.20 -14.80 8.14
N LYS A 336 -16.13 -13.47 8.18
CA LYS A 336 -17.12 -12.55 8.79
C LYS A 336 -17.39 -12.77 10.28
N SER A 337 -16.52 -13.53 10.96
CA SER A 337 -16.61 -13.76 12.41
C SER A 337 -16.17 -12.56 13.25
N VAL A 338 -15.35 -11.66 12.69
CA VAL A 338 -14.82 -10.49 13.40
C VAL A 338 -14.92 -9.24 12.53
N LYS A 339 -15.44 -8.17 13.10
CA LYS A 339 -15.49 -6.84 12.52
C LYS A 339 -14.83 -5.86 13.48
N LYS A 340 -13.94 -5.00 12.99
CA LYS A 340 -13.22 -3.97 13.77
C LYS A 340 -13.49 -2.60 13.17
N GLU A 341 -14.11 -1.72 13.93
CA GLU A 341 -14.38 -0.33 13.56
C GLU A 341 -13.50 0.61 14.38
N VAL A 342 -12.76 1.51 13.73
CA VAL A 342 -11.82 2.40 14.45
C VAL A 342 -12.60 3.57 15.05
N LEU A 343 -12.61 3.65 16.39
CA LEU A 343 -13.22 4.77 17.12
C LEU A 343 -12.25 5.94 17.28
N LYS A 344 -10.98 5.62 17.57
CA LYS A 344 -9.88 6.59 17.65
C LYS A 344 -8.63 5.98 17.00
N PRO A 345 -8.03 6.63 15.99
CA PRO A 345 -6.82 6.13 15.36
C PRO A 345 -5.65 6.13 16.34
N GLY A 346 -4.82 5.09 16.25
CA GLY A 346 -3.57 4.97 17.01
C GLY A 346 -2.36 5.57 16.29
N VAL A 347 -1.20 5.51 16.95
CA VAL A 347 0.12 5.80 16.38
C VAL A 347 0.48 4.72 15.38
N PHE A 348 0.76 5.12 14.14
CA PHE A 348 1.11 4.18 13.10
C PHE A 348 2.43 3.46 13.40
N THR A 349 2.34 2.17 13.74
CA THR A 349 3.47 1.29 14.05
C THR A 349 3.39 -0.01 13.27
N LYS A 350 4.46 -0.82 13.28
CA LYS A 350 4.34 -2.21 12.84
C LYS A 350 3.31 -2.91 13.73
N LYS A 351 2.31 -3.57 13.13
CA LYS A 351 1.23 -4.25 13.85
C LYS A 351 1.75 -5.46 14.64
N PRO A 352 1.01 -5.87 15.70
CA PRO A 352 1.29 -7.12 16.41
C PRO A 352 1.34 -8.30 15.45
N THR A 353 2.28 -9.22 15.70
CA THR A 353 2.40 -10.51 14.99
C THR A 353 2.39 -11.65 16.00
N GLU A 354 2.42 -12.90 15.51
CA GLU A 354 2.54 -14.09 16.36
C GLU A 354 3.62 -13.92 17.44
N CYS A 355 3.31 -14.34 18.68
CA CYS A 355 4.12 -14.16 19.88
C CYS A 355 4.37 -12.71 20.34
N SER A 356 3.69 -11.71 19.76
CA SER A 356 3.74 -10.34 20.30
C SER A 356 2.91 -10.22 21.57
N THR A 357 3.47 -9.60 22.59
CA THR A 357 2.77 -9.32 23.86
C THR A 357 2.17 -7.93 23.80
N CYS A 358 0.85 -7.84 23.97
CA CYS A 358 0.07 -6.62 23.85
C CYS A 358 -0.63 -6.31 25.18
N THR A 359 -0.56 -5.06 25.62
CA THR A 359 -1.41 -4.56 26.69
C THR A 359 -2.64 -3.92 26.06
N VAL A 360 -3.82 -4.39 26.45
CA VAL A 360 -5.10 -3.90 25.92
C VAL A 360 -6.01 -3.49 27.07
N ILE A 361 -6.81 -2.46 26.84
CA ILE A 361 -7.94 -2.11 27.69
C ILE A 361 -9.21 -2.55 26.98
N VAL A 362 -10.06 -3.32 27.65
CA VAL A 362 -11.33 -3.83 27.13
C VAL A 362 -12.47 -3.19 27.92
N ASP A 363 -13.23 -2.34 27.24
CA ASP A 363 -14.33 -1.56 27.81
C ASP A 363 -15.66 -1.84 27.10
N LYS A 364 -16.77 -1.42 27.73
CA LYS A 364 -18.13 -1.37 27.16
C LYS A 364 -18.56 -2.68 26.49
N ILE A 365 -18.41 -3.78 27.22
CA ILE A 365 -18.84 -5.11 26.77
C ILE A 365 -20.36 -5.09 26.60
N ASN A 366 -20.82 -5.40 25.38
CA ASN A 366 -22.24 -5.51 25.07
C ASN A 366 -22.50 -6.85 24.38
N VAL A 367 -23.36 -7.66 25.01
CA VAL A 367 -23.74 -8.99 24.55
C VAL A 367 -25.19 -8.97 24.11
N THR A 368 -25.47 -9.43 22.91
CA THR A 368 -26.85 -9.66 22.45
C THR A 368 -27.11 -11.16 22.31
N GLY A 369 -28.18 -11.64 22.95
CA GLY A 369 -28.66 -13.04 22.87
C GLY A 369 -28.32 -13.92 24.08
N THR A 370 -27.49 -13.47 25.02
CA THR A 370 -27.14 -14.19 26.28
C THR A 370 -26.51 -13.21 27.30
N SER A 371 -26.18 -13.67 28.50
CA SER A 371 -25.46 -12.86 29.50
C SER A 371 -23.93 -13.00 29.39
N GLU A 372 -23.19 -12.02 29.92
CA GLU A 372 -21.72 -12.07 29.97
C GLU A 372 -21.19 -13.22 30.83
N ALA A 373 -21.88 -13.53 31.94
CA ALA A 373 -21.53 -14.65 32.81
C ALA A 373 -21.66 -16.00 32.08
N ASP A 374 -22.74 -16.17 31.31
CA ASP A 374 -22.97 -17.37 30.51
C ASP A 374 -21.91 -17.51 29.41
N LEU A 375 -21.49 -16.41 28.78
CA LEU A 375 -20.40 -16.44 27.80
C LEU A 375 -19.06 -16.83 28.42
N ARG A 376 -18.75 -16.31 29.60
CA ARG A 376 -17.52 -16.63 30.32
C ARG A 376 -17.44 -18.12 30.65
N GLU A 377 -18.54 -18.70 31.14
CA GLU A 377 -18.61 -20.13 31.46
C GLU A 377 -18.59 -21.00 30.19
N LYS A 378 -19.40 -20.65 29.18
CA LYS A 378 -19.57 -21.44 27.96
C LYS A 378 -18.39 -21.39 27.00
N TYR A 379 -17.72 -20.24 26.90
CA TYR A 379 -16.62 -20.04 25.95
C TYR A 379 -15.24 -19.98 26.61
N HIS A 380 -15.15 -19.99 27.94
CA HIS A 380 -13.88 -19.97 28.68
C HIS A 380 -12.97 -18.79 28.27
N SER A 381 -13.55 -17.61 28.05
CA SER A 381 -12.84 -16.40 27.61
C SER A 381 -12.21 -15.69 28.80
N ALA A 382 -10.88 -15.54 28.78
CA ALA A 382 -10.17 -14.72 29.77
C ALA A 382 -10.43 -13.22 29.55
N ILE A 383 -10.81 -12.83 28.33
CA ILE A 383 -11.14 -11.44 28.02
C ILE A 383 -12.42 -10.96 28.72
N LEU A 384 -13.26 -11.89 29.20
CA LEU A 384 -14.49 -11.59 29.96
C LEU A 384 -14.32 -11.67 31.49
N ASP A 385 -13.09 -11.71 32.03
CA ASP A 385 -12.87 -11.90 33.47
C ASP A 385 -13.16 -10.68 34.37
N GLY A 386 -13.58 -9.55 33.80
CA GLY A 386 -13.98 -8.32 34.52
C GLY A 386 -12.85 -7.30 34.72
N GLU A 387 -11.59 -7.65 34.50
CA GLU A 387 -10.47 -6.71 34.56
C GLU A 387 -10.38 -5.89 33.27
N PRO A 388 -10.32 -4.54 33.34
CA PRO A 388 -10.33 -3.70 32.14
C PRO A 388 -9.00 -3.78 31.39
N GLU A 389 -7.86 -3.77 32.08
CA GLU A 389 -6.54 -3.89 31.46
C GLU A 389 -6.04 -5.34 31.47
N LYS A 390 -5.61 -5.83 30.30
CA LYS A 390 -5.20 -7.22 30.10
C LYS A 390 -3.91 -7.30 29.28
N THR A 391 -3.14 -8.34 29.56
CA THR A 391 -1.99 -8.72 28.72
C THR A 391 -2.39 -9.88 27.81
N VAL A 392 -2.32 -9.67 26.50
CA VAL A 392 -2.63 -10.67 25.47
C VAL A 392 -1.37 -10.98 24.68
N THR A 393 -0.95 -12.24 24.68
CA THR A 393 0.09 -12.73 23.79
C THR A 393 -0.55 -13.35 22.57
N VAL A 394 -0.36 -12.73 21.40
CA VAL A 394 -0.88 -13.25 20.12
C VAL A 394 -0.37 -14.68 19.93
N GLY A 395 -1.28 -15.65 19.80
CA GLY A 395 -0.90 -17.06 19.75
C GLY A 395 -1.55 -17.92 20.82
N GLU A 396 -1.75 -17.36 21.99
CA GLU A 396 -1.98 -18.12 23.21
C GLU A 396 -3.47 -18.33 23.51
N ALA A 397 -4.34 -17.48 22.98
CA ALA A 397 -5.80 -17.58 23.12
C ALA A 397 -6.31 -19.00 22.85
N SER A 398 -7.01 -19.57 23.83
CA SER A 398 -7.52 -20.95 23.76
C SER A 398 -9.05 -20.99 23.67
N SER A 399 -9.71 -19.84 23.53
CA SER A 399 -11.16 -19.73 23.35
C SER A 399 -11.51 -19.01 22.05
N GLU A 400 -12.68 -19.31 21.51
CA GLU A 400 -13.19 -18.72 20.27
C GLU A 400 -13.31 -17.18 20.35
N ILE A 401 -13.67 -16.64 21.51
CA ILE A 401 -13.74 -15.19 21.74
C ILE A 401 -12.33 -14.60 21.78
N ASP A 402 -11.43 -15.17 22.58
CA ASP A 402 -10.08 -14.62 22.75
C ASP A 402 -9.27 -14.70 21.44
N GLU A 403 -9.44 -15.77 20.65
CA GLU A 403 -8.80 -15.92 19.34
C GLU A 403 -9.27 -14.83 18.36
N ASN A 404 -10.56 -14.50 18.39
CA ASN A 404 -11.13 -13.46 17.55
C ASN A 404 -10.71 -12.06 18.01
N VAL A 405 -10.50 -11.85 19.31
CA VAL A 405 -9.89 -10.62 19.82
C VAL A 405 -8.42 -10.52 19.40
N GLU A 406 -7.62 -11.59 19.49
CA GLU A 406 -6.25 -11.59 18.97
C GLU A 406 -6.18 -11.19 17.49
N ARG A 407 -7.12 -11.69 16.67
CA ARG A 407 -7.23 -11.33 15.25
C ARG A 407 -7.49 -9.83 15.08
N ALA A 408 -8.37 -9.25 15.89
CA ALA A 408 -8.61 -7.81 15.86
C ALA A 408 -7.37 -7.01 16.30
N ILE A 409 -6.69 -7.43 17.37
CA ILE A 409 -5.45 -6.81 17.88
C ILE A 409 -4.35 -6.81 16.82
N CYS A 410 -4.17 -7.91 16.07
CA CYS A 410 -3.23 -7.98 14.95
C CYS A 410 -3.52 -6.95 13.84
N MET A 411 -4.72 -6.36 13.83
CA MET A 411 -5.13 -5.33 12.90
C MET A 411 -5.13 -3.93 13.48
N MET A 412 -4.81 -3.76 14.78
CA MET A 412 -4.75 -2.48 15.48
C MET A 412 -3.35 -1.85 15.46
N ASN A 413 -3.31 -0.53 15.58
CA ASN A 413 -2.11 0.25 15.87
C ASN A 413 -1.97 0.52 17.37
N VAL A 414 -0.76 0.81 17.85
CA VAL A 414 -0.56 1.21 19.25
C VAL A 414 -1.30 2.52 19.51
N SER A 415 -1.93 2.65 20.68
CA SER A 415 -2.85 3.72 21.07
C SER A 415 -4.15 3.81 20.25
N GLU A 416 -4.47 2.82 19.41
CA GLU A 416 -5.75 2.74 18.70
C GLU A 416 -6.86 2.29 19.65
N ARG A 417 -8.04 2.93 19.56
CA ARG A 417 -9.30 2.45 20.17
C ARG A 417 -10.25 2.02 19.06
N SER A 418 -10.74 0.80 19.14
CA SER A 418 -11.60 0.20 18.12
C SER A 418 -12.79 -0.53 18.75
N LEU A 419 -13.95 -0.42 18.12
CA LEU A 419 -15.11 -1.25 18.39
C LEU A 419 -14.92 -2.59 17.66
N VAL A 420 -14.74 -3.66 18.41
CA VAL A 420 -14.62 -5.03 17.90
C VAL A 420 -15.95 -5.73 18.09
N THR A 421 -16.54 -6.22 17.00
CA THR A 421 -17.75 -7.03 16.98
C THR A 421 -17.37 -8.46 16.59
N ILE A 422 -17.71 -9.43 17.43
CA ILE A 422 -17.51 -10.85 17.21
C ILE A 422 -18.87 -11.51 17.01
N VAL A 423 -19.01 -12.29 15.94
CA VAL A 423 -20.22 -13.04 15.62
C VAL A 423 -19.95 -14.52 15.88
N LEU A 424 -20.57 -15.05 16.93
CA LEU A 424 -20.50 -16.47 17.29
C LEU A 424 -21.63 -17.20 16.57
N SER A 425 -21.27 -18.09 15.66
CA SER A 425 -22.25 -18.92 14.96
C SER A 425 -22.78 -20.00 15.90
N PRO A 426 -24.09 -20.31 15.89
CA PRO A 426 -24.62 -21.43 16.66
C PRO A 426 -23.95 -22.72 16.19
N LYS A 427 -23.30 -23.43 17.12
CA LYS A 427 -22.72 -24.74 16.85
C LYS A 427 -23.87 -25.70 16.59
N ARG A 428 -23.94 -26.30 15.40
CA ARG A 428 -24.79 -27.48 15.16
C ARG A 428 -24.25 -28.61 16.05
N SER A 429 -24.86 -28.80 17.20
CA SER A 429 -24.71 -30.00 18.01
C SER A 429 -26.10 -30.47 18.39
N ASP A 430 -26.43 -31.67 17.92
CA ASP A 430 -27.52 -32.58 18.27
C ASP A 430 -28.94 -32.00 18.42
N GLU A 431 -29.87 -32.71 17.78
CA GLU A 431 -31.32 -32.55 17.77
C GLU A 431 -31.90 -32.07 19.11
N SER A 432 -32.02 -30.75 19.30
CA SER A 432 -33.15 -30.06 19.95
C SER A 432 -32.83 -28.57 20.28
N ILE A 433 -33.79 -27.69 19.94
CA ILE A 433 -33.94 -26.27 20.32
C ILE A 433 -33.06 -25.29 19.51
N VAL A 434 -33.59 -24.60 18.48
CA VAL A 434 -34.50 -23.43 18.48
C VAL A 434 -33.91 -22.17 19.14
N SER A 435 -32.85 -21.61 18.54
CA SER A 435 -32.77 -20.18 18.28
C SER A 435 -31.85 -19.94 17.07
N ASN A 436 -32.38 -19.31 16.03
CA ASN A 436 -31.63 -18.96 14.81
C ASN A 436 -30.76 -17.69 14.99
N GLU A 437 -30.62 -17.20 16.22
CA GLU A 437 -29.97 -15.93 16.50
C GLU A 437 -28.50 -16.15 16.84
N SER A 438 -27.62 -15.64 15.97
CA SER A 438 -26.19 -15.59 16.25
C SER A 438 -25.92 -14.73 17.49
N THR A 439 -25.13 -15.23 18.43
CA THR A 439 -24.68 -14.42 19.56
C THR A 439 -23.65 -13.41 19.08
N ILE A 440 -23.91 -12.12 19.30
CA ILE A 440 -23.00 -11.05 18.91
C ILE A 440 -22.42 -10.45 20.19
N VAL A 441 -21.10 -10.33 20.21
CA VAL A 441 -20.37 -9.73 21.32
C VAL A 441 -19.60 -8.53 20.82
N LYS A 442 -19.81 -7.37 21.45
CA LYS A 442 -19.14 -6.11 21.10
C LYS A 442 -18.27 -5.62 22.24
N PHE A 443 -17.07 -5.17 21.91
CA PHE A 443 -16.09 -4.62 22.84
C PHE A 443 -15.52 -3.32 22.28
N GLU A 444 -15.26 -2.34 23.13
CA GLU A 444 -14.31 -1.29 22.81
C GLU A 444 -12.93 -1.71 23.31
N ILE A 445 -11.99 -1.93 22.39
CA ILE A 445 -10.63 -2.35 22.72
C ILE A 445 -9.69 -1.20 22.43
N THR A 446 -8.86 -0.84 23.40
CA THR A 446 -7.74 0.09 23.24
C THR A 446 -6.42 -0.68 23.32
N LEU A 447 -5.63 -0.69 22.25
CA LEU A 447 -4.29 -1.26 22.28
C LEU A 447 -3.32 -0.23 22.88
N THR A 448 -2.95 -0.35 24.15
CA THR A 448 -2.14 0.67 24.83
C THR A 448 -0.66 0.52 24.52
N GLN A 449 -0.15 -0.71 24.55
CA GLN A 449 1.25 -1.05 24.31
C GLN A 449 1.39 -2.37 23.55
N CYS A 450 2.46 -2.50 22.77
CA CYS A 450 2.78 -3.76 22.09
C CYS A 450 4.30 -3.97 22.09
N LYS A 451 4.75 -5.01 22.79
CA LYS A 451 6.08 -5.58 22.61
C LYS A 451 6.04 -6.52 21.41
N ARG A 452 6.25 -5.93 20.23
CA ARG A 452 6.19 -6.65 18.97
C ARG A 452 7.27 -7.72 18.88
N HIS A 453 6.88 -8.92 18.48
CA HIS A 453 7.81 -9.97 18.05
C HIS A 453 8.10 -9.87 16.55
N LYS A 454 9.20 -10.45 16.08
CA LYS A 454 9.51 -10.49 14.65
C LYS A 454 8.46 -11.33 13.91
N PRO A 455 8.17 -11.03 12.63
CA PRO A 455 7.19 -11.81 11.86
C PRO A 455 7.70 -13.22 11.57
N VAL A 456 6.78 -14.17 11.36
CA VAL A 456 7.09 -15.62 11.23
C VAL A 456 8.12 -15.95 10.14
N TRP A 457 8.21 -15.18 9.06
CA TRP A 457 9.21 -15.40 8.00
C TRP A 457 10.65 -15.01 8.41
N GLU A 458 10.81 -14.24 9.48
CA GLU A 458 12.12 -13.90 10.08
C GLU A 458 12.48 -14.87 11.23
N TRP A 459 11.64 -15.88 11.51
CA TRP A 459 11.93 -16.88 12.53
C TRP A 459 12.89 -17.93 11.99
N SER A 460 13.82 -18.34 12.84
CA SER A 460 14.63 -19.54 12.66
C SER A 460 13.77 -20.80 12.66
N ALA A 461 14.32 -21.90 12.16
CA ALA A 461 13.60 -23.17 12.15
C ALA A 461 13.36 -23.69 13.57
N GLU A 462 14.31 -23.46 14.47
CA GLU A 462 14.26 -23.79 15.90
C GLU A 462 13.13 -23.01 16.58
N GLU A 463 13.04 -21.69 16.38
CA GLU A 463 11.96 -20.88 16.95
C GLU A 463 10.58 -21.36 16.48
N LYS A 464 10.43 -21.68 15.19
CA LYS A 464 9.18 -22.22 14.64
C LYS A 464 8.84 -23.58 15.25
N TYR A 465 9.82 -24.45 15.40
CA TYR A 465 9.65 -25.76 16.04
C TYR A 465 9.21 -25.62 17.50
N GLU A 466 9.89 -24.80 18.30
CA GLU A 466 9.57 -24.59 19.72
C GLU A 466 8.17 -23.99 19.92
N VAL A 467 7.77 -23.03 19.09
CA VAL A 467 6.41 -22.47 19.14
C VAL A 467 5.36 -23.50 18.73
N ALA A 468 5.63 -24.31 17.69
CA ALA A 468 4.73 -25.39 17.29
C ALA A 468 4.60 -26.46 18.38
N LEU A 469 5.69 -26.78 19.08
CA LEU A 469 5.70 -27.72 20.20
C LEU A 469 4.81 -27.22 21.35
N ARG A 470 4.96 -25.94 21.74
CA ARG A 470 4.09 -25.32 22.76
C ARG A 470 2.60 -25.37 22.37
N TYR A 471 2.26 -25.13 21.11
CA TYR A 471 0.88 -25.28 20.65
C TYR A 471 0.40 -26.74 20.68
N LYS A 472 1.26 -27.71 20.38
CA LYS A 472 0.93 -29.13 20.52
C LYS A 472 0.69 -29.50 21.97
N GLU A 473 1.50 -29.02 22.91
CA GLU A 473 1.33 -29.29 24.34
C GLU A 473 0.03 -28.69 24.85
N ARG A 474 -0.22 -27.41 24.53
CA ARG A 474 -1.48 -26.75 24.90
C ARG A 474 -2.70 -27.44 24.29
N GLY A 475 -2.62 -27.88 23.03
CA GLY A 475 -3.68 -28.65 22.40
C GLY A 475 -3.95 -29.99 23.11
N ALA A 476 -2.91 -30.64 23.63
CA ALA A 476 -3.06 -31.89 24.37
C ALA A 476 -3.71 -31.68 25.75
N GLU A 477 -3.41 -30.58 26.43
CA GLU A 477 -4.10 -30.17 27.66
C GLU A 477 -5.59 -29.92 27.40
N LEU A 478 -5.91 -29.09 26.41
CA LEU A 478 -7.30 -28.78 26.03
C LEU A 478 -8.08 -30.05 25.65
N PHE A 479 -7.42 -31.01 25.00
CA PHE A 479 -8.05 -32.29 24.66
C PHE A 479 -8.40 -33.11 25.91
N LYS A 480 -7.52 -33.12 26.93
CA LYS A 480 -7.78 -33.80 28.22
C LYS A 480 -8.94 -33.15 28.96
N ASP A 481 -9.06 -31.83 28.85
CA ASP A 481 -10.17 -31.05 29.42
C ASP A 481 -11.48 -31.19 28.62
N SER A 482 -11.55 -32.13 27.65
CA SER A 482 -12.68 -32.34 26.75
C SER A 482 -13.02 -31.14 25.86
N ARG A 483 -12.12 -30.16 25.71
CA ARG A 483 -12.25 -28.99 24.83
C ARG A 483 -11.77 -29.33 23.41
N ILE A 484 -12.50 -30.24 22.76
CA ILE A 484 -12.08 -30.88 21.50
C ILE A 484 -11.85 -29.89 20.35
N VAL A 485 -12.70 -28.86 20.24
CA VAL A 485 -12.60 -27.86 19.16
C VAL A 485 -11.36 -26.97 19.37
N ASP A 486 -11.16 -26.48 20.58
CA ASP A 486 -10.02 -25.62 20.93
C ASP A 486 -8.70 -26.38 20.78
N ALA A 487 -8.66 -27.64 21.22
CA ALA A 487 -7.53 -28.54 20.99
C ALA A 487 -7.19 -28.66 19.49
N PHE A 488 -8.20 -28.90 18.65
CA PHE A 488 -8.02 -28.96 17.20
C PHE A 488 -7.46 -27.66 16.61
N HIS A 489 -7.94 -26.50 17.05
CA HIS A 489 -7.43 -25.20 16.59
C HIS A 489 -5.94 -25.01 16.95
N LYS A 490 -5.53 -25.38 18.16
CA LYS A 490 -4.11 -25.36 18.56
C LYS A 490 -3.24 -26.29 17.72
N PHE A 491 -3.66 -27.54 17.52
CA PHE A 491 -2.91 -28.46 16.65
C PHE A 491 -2.82 -27.94 15.20
N SER A 492 -3.92 -27.38 14.68
CA SER A 492 -3.97 -26.79 13.34
C SER A 492 -3.02 -25.59 13.21
N ARG A 493 -2.94 -24.73 14.24
CA ARG A 493 -2.00 -23.59 14.27
C ARG A 493 -0.53 -24.07 14.28
N ALA A 494 -0.21 -25.10 15.05
CA ALA A 494 1.11 -25.73 15.05
C ALA A 494 1.48 -26.28 13.65
N CYS A 495 0.56 -27.01 13.00
CA CYS A 495 0.78 -27.51 11.63
C CYS A 495 1.06 -26.38 10.65
N LYS A 496 0.28 -25.29 10.68
CA LYS A 496 0.47 -24.13 9.79
C LYS A 496 1.86 -23.51 9.95
N LEU A 497 2.39 -23.48 11.16
CA LEU A 497 3.74 -22.98 11.41
C LEU A 497 4.79 -23.90 10.79
N LEU A 498 4.66 -25.22 10.97
CA LEU A 498 5.60 -26.20 10.41
C LEU A 498 5.53 -26.32 8.88
N ILE A 499 4.41 -25.99 8.24
CA ILE A 499 4.31 -25.95 6.77
C ILE A 499 5.30 -24.95 6.18
N THR A 500 5.62 -23.87 6.91
CA THR A 500 6.64 -22.89 6.47
C THR A 500 8.08 -23.42 6.48
N LEU A 501 8.26 -24.69 6.87
CA LEU A 501 9.52 -25.44 6.89
C LEU A 501 9.47 -26.66 5.94
N GLU A 502 8.50 -26.75 5.03
CA GLU A 502 8.53 -27.73 3.93
C GLU A 502 9.57 -27.30 2.88
N PRO A 503 10.25 -28.23 2.19
CA PRO A 503 11.55 -27.95 1.59
C PRO A 503 11.46 -26.86 0.51
N ILE A 504 12.13 -25.76 0.79
CA ILE A 504 12.62 -24.81 -0.21
C ILE A 504 14.01 -25.33 -0.58
N ALA A 505 14.35 -25.37 -1.87
CA ALA A 505 15.59 -25.99 -2.38
C ALA A 505 16.90 -25.49 -1.70
N ASP A 506 16.83 -24.38 -0.96
CA ASP A 506 17.96 -23.67 -0.35
C ASP A 506 17.99 -23.70 1.20
N LEU A 507 17.07 -24.42 1.87
CA LEU A 507 17.03 -24.48 3.33
C LEU A 507 17.74 -25.74 3.86
N GLU A 508 19.05 -25.64 4.13
CA GLU A 508 19.79 -26.70 4.84
C GLU A 508 19.43 -26.67 6.34
N LEU A 509 18.61 -27.63 6.77
CA LEU A 509 18.28 -27.84 8.18
C LEU A 509 19.27 -28.80 8.84
N ASP A 510 19.51 -28.61 10.13
CA ASP A 510 20.14 -29.63 10.96
C ASP A 510 19.32 -30.93 10.90
N LYS A 511 19.98 -32.07 10.70
CA LYS A 511 19.31 -33.38 10.52
C LYS A 511 18.47 -33.79 11.71
N GLN A 512 18.90 -33.45 12.93
CA GLN A 512 18.15 -33.75 14.15
C GLN A 512 16.90 -32.86 14.23
N LEU A 513 17.03 -31.58 13.89
CA LEU A 513 15.88 -30.67 13.85
C LEU A 513 14.87 -31.10 12.78
N GLU A 514 15.33 -31.50 11.59
CA GLU A 514 14.47 -32.03 10.52
C GLU A 514 13.70 -33.27 10.98
N TYR A 515 14.37 -34.21 11.66
CA TYR A 515 13.72 -35.37 12.26
C TYR A 515 12.65 -34.95 13.28
N ASN A 516 12.99 -34.05 14.21
CA ASN A 516 12.07 -33.57 15.24
C ASN A 516 10.84 -32.87 14.63
N ILE A 517 11.03 -32.06 13.59
CA ILE A 517 9.93 -31.39 12.87
C ILE A 517 9.00 -32.42 12.23
N ASN A 518 9.56 -33.44 11.57
CA ASN A 518 8.78 -34.48 10.91
C ASN A 518 8.01 -35.35 11.92
N ASP A 519 8.64 -35.72 13.04
CA ASP A 519 7.97 -36.43 14.13
C ASP A 519 6.80 -35.61 14.71
N LEU A 520 7.04 -34.32 14.97
CA LEU A 520 6.02 -33.40 15.45
C LEU A 520 4.85 -33.27 14.46
N ARG A 521 5.10 -33.22 13.15
CA ARG A 521 4.04 -33.22 12.11
C ARG A 521 3.17 -34.46 12.20
N LEU A 522 3.77 -35.65 12.32
CA LEU A 522 3.02 -36.91 12.44
C LEU A 522 2.18 -36.93 13.72
N ALA A 523 2.75 -36.49 14.86
CA ALA A 523 2.03 -36.36 16.11
C ALA A 523 0.83 -35.41 16.01
N LEU A 524 1.01 -34.26 15.34
CA LEU A 524 -0.04 -33.27 15.13
C LEU A 524 -1.17 -33.80 14.24
N TYR A 525 -0.87 -34.47 13.12
CA TYR A 525 -1.90 -35.09 12.27
C TYR A 525 -2.71 -36.13 13.03
N ASN A 526 -2.03 -36.96 13.83
CA ASN A 526 -2.68 -37.92 14.71
C ASN A 526 -3.60 -37.21 15.73
N ASN A 527 -3.12 -36.17 16.40
CA ASN A 527 -3.90 -35.43 17.39
C ASN A 527 -5.11 -34.72 16.76
N MET A 528 -4.96 -34.17 15.56
CA MET A 528 -6.08 -33.60 14.80
C MET A 528 -7.09 -34.69 14.38
N ALA A 529 -6.63 -35.87 13.98
CA ALA A 529 -7.49 -36.98 13.57
C ALA A 529 -8.41 -37.44 14.71
N ILE A 530 -7.90 -37.57 15.95
CA ILE A 530 -8.75 -37.93 17.08
C ILE A 530 -9.77 -36.84 17.41
N CYS A 531 -9.41 -35.56 17.27
CA CYS A 531 -10.37 -34.47 17.45
C CYS A 531 -11.48 -34.54 16.41
N GLN A 532 -11.15 -34.78 15.14
CA GLN A 532 -12.14 -34.94 14.07
C GLN A 532 -13.00 -36.19 14.25
N LEU A 533 -12.44 -37.28 14.78
CA LEU A 533 -13.17 -38.50 15.08
C LEU A 533 -14.22 -38.27 16.18
N LYS A 534 -13.85 -37.58 17.27
CA LYS A 534 -14.79 -37.17 18.33
C LYS A 534 -15.91 -36.26 17.79
N ARG A 535 -15.63 -35.48 16.75
CA ARG A 535 -16.60 -34.62 16.05
C ARG A 535 -17.38 -35.33 14.93
N LYS A 536 -17.17 -36.64 14.73
CA LYS A 536 -17.82 -37.43 13.67
C LYS A 536 -17.53 -36.93 12.23
N ASN A 537 -16.43 -36.21 12.03
CA ASN A 537 -16.00 -35.73 10.71
C ASN A 537 -15.12 -36.78 10.01
N PHE A 538 -15.71 -37.94 9.71
CA PHE A 538 -14.98 -39.14 9.32
C PHE A 538 -14.11 -38.98 8.07
N GLN A 539 -14.57 -38.22 7.07
CA GLN A 539 -13.78 -37.97 5.86
C GLN A 539 -12.43 -37.27 6.18
N HIS A 540 -12.44 -36.29 7.10
CA HIS A 540 -11.22 -35.62 7.53
C HIS A 540 -10.31 -36.52 8.36
N VAL A 541 -10.88 -37.42 9.16
CA VAL A 541 -10.11 -38.44 9.90
C VAL A 541 -9.32 -39.31 8.92
N VAL A 542 -9.98 -39.78 7.85
CA VAL A 542 -9.33 -40.60 6.82
C VAL A 542 -8.18 -39.83 6.18
N THR A 543 -8.39 -38.59 5.75
CA THR A 543 -7.33 -37.77 5.13
C THR A 543 -6.13 -37.59 6.07
N LEU A 544 -6.35 -37.26 7.34
CA LEU A 544 -5.27 -37.03 8.30
C LEU A 544 -4.52 -38.32 8.63
N CYS A 545 -5.23 -39.43 8.81
CA CYS A 545 -4.60 -40.72 9.12
C CYS A 545 -3.82 -41.25 7.91
N THR A 546 -4.31 -41.10 6.68
CA THR A 546 -3.56 -41.48 5.48
C THR A 546 -2.25 -40.71 5.37
N LYS A 547 -2.22 -39.40 5.64
CA LYS A 547 -0.96 -38.63 5.68
C LYS A 547 0.05 -39.17 6.68
N VAL A 548 -0.41 -39.69 7.82
CA VAL A 548 0.47 -40.34 8.81
C VAL A 548 0.96 -41.67 8.25
N LEU A 549 0.07 -42.49 7.69
CA LEU A 549 0.38 -43.83 7.21
C LEU A 549 1.24 -43.87 5.95
N ASP A 550 1.18 -42.82 5.11
CA ASP A 550 2.09 -42.64 3.97
C ASP A 550 3.54 -42.45 4.39
N LYS A 551 3.78 -42.06 5.66
CA LYS A 551 5.12 -41.87 6.25
C LYS A 551 5.49 -42.94 7.27
N ASP A 552 4.52 -43.40 8.05
CA ASP A 552 4.64 -44.44 9.07
C ASP A 552 3.48 -45.43 8.93
N GLY A 553 3.65 -46.41 8.03
CA GLY A 553 2.60 -47.38 7.66
C GLY A 553 2.18 -48.32 8.79
N ILE A 554 2.96 -48.39 9.88
CA ILE A 554 2.67 -49.21 11.06
C ILE A 554 2.09 -48.39 12.23
N ASN A 555 1.70 -47.14 11.99
CA ASN A 555 1.16 -46.27 13.04
C ASN A 555 -0.20 -46.78 13.55
N VAL A 556 -0.18 -47.49 14.68
CA VAL A 556 -1.38 -48.12 15.26
C VAL A 556 -2.53 -47.13 15.50
N LYS A 557 -2.22 -45.92 16.00
CA LYS A 557 -3.23 -44.89 16.26
C LYS A 557 -3.91 -44.44 14.98
N ALA A 558 -3.15 -44.24 13.91
CA ALA A 558 -3.70 -43.81 12.62
C ALA A 558 -4.52 -44.92 11.95
N LEU A 559 -4.02 -46.17 11.95
CA LEU A 559 -4.77 -47.35 11.45
C LEU A 559 -6.11 -47.50 12.19
N TYR A 560 -6.08 -47.49 13.52
CA TYR A 560 -7.31 -47.61 14.33
C TYR A 560 -8.32 -46.51 14.00
N ARG A 561 -7.89 -45.25 14.00
CA ARG A 561 -8.76 -44.09 13.75
C ARG A 561 -9.33 -44.10 12.33
N ARG A 562 -8.53 -44.46 11.34
CA ARG A 562 -8.95 -44.57 9.94
C ARG A 562 -9.94 -45.72 9.74
N GLY A 563 -9.68 -46.87 10.37
CA GLY A 563 -10.58 -48.02 10.35
C GLY A 563 -11.96 -47.69 10.93
N VAL A 564 -12.00 -47.06 12.11
CA VAL A 564 -13.26 -46.59 12.72
C VAL A 564 -13.97 -45.59 11.80
N ALA A 565 -13.24 -44.65 11.21
CA ALA A 565 -13.83 -43.67 10.29
C ALA A 565 -14.45 -44.32 9.03
N TYR A 566 -13.77 -45.29 8.41
CA TYR A 566 -14.32 -46.03 7.28
C TYR A 566 -15.60 -46.78 7.66
N GLY A 567 -15.59 -47.49 8.79
CA GLY A 567 -16.76 -48.26 9.23
C GLY A 567 -17.94 -47.36 9.62
N SER A 568 -17.68 -46.18 10.17
CA SER A 568 -18.71 -45.16 10.40
C SER A 568 -19.28 -44.54 9.12
N MET A 569 -18.54 -44.57 8.00
CA MET A 569 -19.03 -44.15 6.68
C MET A 569 -19.67 -45.30 5.88
N GLY A 570 -19.70 -46.52 6.43
CA GLY A 570 -20.26 -47.71 5.78
C GLY A 570 -19.28 -48.51 4.91
N ASP A 571 -18.02 -48.09 4.82
CA ASP A 571 -16.96 -48.83 4.10
C ASP A 571 -16.35 -49.89 5.02
N ASN A 572 -17.14 -50.93 5.33
CA ASN A 572 -16.76 -51.96 6.31
C ASN A 572 -15.53 -52.77 5.85
N GLU A 573 -15.32 -52.96 4.54
CA GLU A 573 -14.18 -53.71 4.01
C GLU A 573 -12.84 -53.03 4.34
N LYS A 574 -12.75 -51.71 4.09
CA LYS A 574 -11.56 -50.94 4.48
C LYS A 574 -11.41 -50.83 5.99
N ALA A 575 -12.53 -50.71 6.71
CA ALA A 575 -12.52 -50.69 8.18
C ALA A 575 -11.89 -51.96 8.76
N ILE A 576 -12.34 -53.13 8.30
CA ILE A 576 -11.82 -54.44 8.70
C ILE A 576 -10.34 -54.57 8.36
N THR A 577 -9.93 -54.10 7.18
CA THR A 577 -8.53 -54.16 6.73
C THR A 577 -7.60 -53.39 7.69
N ASP A 578 -7.93 -52.13 7.99
CA ASP A 578 -7.14 -51.30 8.90
C ASP A 578 -7.16 -51.86 10.34
N LEU A 579 -8.31 -52.31 10.84
CA LEU A 579 -8.44 -52.86 12.21
C LEU A 579 -7.73 -54.21 12.36
N LYS A 580 -7.71 -55.05 11.32
CA LYS A 580 -6.93 -56.29 11.32
C LYS A 580 -5.43 -56.00 11.36
N ALA A 581 -4.98 -54.97 10.65
CA ALA A 581 -3.60 -54.51 10.74
C ALA A 581 -3.25 -54.06 12.17
N VAL A 582 -4.15 -53.33 12.85
CA VAL A 582 -3.98 -52.99 14.28
C VAL A 582 -3.85 -54.23 15.14
N LEU A 583 -4.73 -55.22 15.02
CA LEU A 583 -4.68 -56.45 15.83
C LEU A 583 -3.46 -57.33 15.53
N THR A 584 -2.86 -57.19 14.35
CA THR A 584 -1.60 -57.85 13.99
C THR A 584 -0.42 -57.19 14.70
N LEU A 585 -0.43 -55.85 14.81
CA LEU A 585 0.62 -55.07 15.48
C LEU A 585 0.47 -55.07 17.01
N GLU A 586 -0.76 -55.01 17.52
CA GLU A 586 -1.12 -54.97 18.94
C GLU A 586 -2.31 -55.91 19.21
N SER A 587 -2.00 -57.19 19.45
CA SER A 587 -3.02 -58.24 19.67
C SER A 587 -3.89 -58.03 20.92
N SER A 588 -3.40 -57.28 21.91
CA SER A 588 -4.11 -56.93 23.15
C SER A 588 -4.98 -55.68 23.03
N ASN A 589 -5.13 -55.08 21.84
CA ASN A 589 -5.91 -53.86 21.67
C ASN A 589 -7.43 -54.15 21.67
N HIS A 590 -8.03 -54.11 22.87
CA HIS A 590 -9.45 -54.42 23.08
C HIS A 590 -10.39 -53.54 22.26
N SER A 591 -10.12 -52.24 22.15
CA SER A 591 -10.96 -51.31 21.38
C SER A 591 -10.93 -51.61 19.88
N ALA A 592 -9.77 -51.97 19.33
CA ALA A 592 -9.67 -52.38 17.93
C ALA A 592 -10.42 -53.69 17.67
N LYS A 593 -10.35 -54.65 18.60
CA LYS A 593 -11.07 -55.93 18.51
C LYS A 593 -12.58 -55.72 18.50
N GLU A 594 -13.09 -54.90 19.41
CA GLU A 594 -14.52 -54.59 19.49
C GLU A 594 -15.04 -53.97 18.18
N GLN A 595 -14.34 -52.95 17.65
CA GLN A 595 -14.73 -52.32 16.38
C GLN A 595 -14.61 -53.30 15.20
N PHE A 596 -13.59 -54.16 15.20
CA PHE A 596 -13.42 -55.18 14.16
C PHE A 596 -14.61 -56.15 14.15
N ASP A 597 -15.01 -56.67 15.32
CA ASP A 597 -16.12 -57.61 15.43
C ASP A 597 -17.44 -56.95 14.97
N VAL A 598 -17.66 -55.68 15.32
CA VAL A 598 -18.84 -54.90 14.86
C VAL A 598 -18.90 -54.80 13.34
N TYR A 599 -17.82 -54.35 12.70
CA TYR A 599 -17.83 -54.14 11.24
C TYR A 599 -17.80 -55.46 10.47
N ASN A 600 -17.10 -56.48 10.98
CA ASN A 600 -17.09 -57.82 10.39
C ASN A 600 -18.50 -58.44 10.41
N THR A 601 -19.24 -58.29 11.51
CA THR A 601 -20.64 -58.73 11.61
C THR A 601 -21.54 -58.01 10.61
N ARG A 602 -21.38 -56.69 10.42
CA ARG A 602 -22.14 -55.92 9.42
C ARG A 602 -21.91 -56.41 7.99
N THR A 603 -20.68 -56.78 7.64
CA THR A 603 -20.34 -57.33 6.31
C THR A 603 -20.95 -58.71 6.10
N ILE A 604 -21.03 -59.54 7.14
CA ILE A 604 -21.63 -60.89 7.08
C ILE A 604 -23.16 -60.85 6.93
N ILE A 605 -23.83 -59.84 7.50
CA ILE A 605 -25.31 -59.72 7.44
C ILE A 605 -25.79 -59.08 6.12
N SER A 606 -24.96 -58.25 5.47
CA SER A 606 -25.34 -57.50 4.26
C SER A 606 -25.77 -58.33 3.03
N PRO A 607 -25.39 -59.61 2.82
CA PRO A 607 -25.91 -60.42 1.71
C PRO A 607 -27.22 -61.16 2.02
N VAL A 608 -27.69 -61.20 3.28
CA VAL A 608 -28.72 -62.18 3.71
C VAL A 608 -30.13 -61.57 3.87
N GLN A 609 -30.30 -60.24 3.78
CA GLN A 609 -31.61 -59.58 3.98
C GLN A 609 -32.16 -58.79 2.77
N LEU A 610 -31.68 -59.08 1.56
CA LEU A 610 -32.26 -58.58 0.29
C LEU A 610 -32.68 -59.69 -0.67
N MET A 611 -33.04 -60.87 -0.16
CA MET A 611 -33.84 -61.88 -0.87
C MET A 611 -35.20 -62.05 -0.22
#